data_AF-A0A7J9ARB2-F1
#
_entry.id   AF-A0A7J9ARB2-F1
#
_cell.length_a   1.000
_cell.length_b   1.000
_cell.length_c   1.000
_cell.angle_alpha   90.00
_cell.angle_beta   90.00
_cell.angle_gamma   90.00
#
_symmetry.space_group_name_H-M   'P 1'
#
loop_
_entity.id
_entity.type
_entity.pdbx_description
1 polymer ?
#
loop_
_entity_poly.entity_id
_entity_poly.type
_entity_poly.pdbx_seq_one_letter_code
_entity_poly.pdbx_strand_id
1 'polypeptide(L)'
;MIASMDLNASPLPEDDEEIYERHIEHYSVPEEHVESAVEISRREREERRKKLKRDRPDDHPVHVSQPQVLDHFYQNRNPKFYDKSRLPPGWLDCPSAGQEIGCIIPSKVPLGESYNDCIPPGKRYSFKQVIHQQRVLGRKLGLVIDLTNTSRYYQTTDLKKEGIKHVKIQCRGRDAVPDNMSVNTFVYEVSQFLLRQKSKKYILVHCTHGHNRTGYMIVHYLMRSQSMSVSQAIKFFSEARPPGIYKPDYVDALYTFYHERRPEMVICPPTPEWKRSSDLDLNGEAVPDDDDDDGSPIALPVQNSLQYLLFLIFFVYY
;
A
#
# COMPACT_ATOMS: atom_id res chain seq x y z
N MET A 1 -43.16 44.09 -35.33
CA MET A 1 -43.85 44.05 -36.63
C MET A 1 -43.46 42.75 -37.31
N ILE A 2 -44.45 42.04 -37.80
CA ILE A 2 -44.38 40.74 -38.50
C ILE A 2 -43.95 40.98 -39.97
N ALA A 3 -43.48 39.90 -40.61
CA ALA A 3 -43.49 39.59 -42.05
C ALA A 3 -42.08 39.56 -42.68
N SER A 4 -41.69 38.62 -43.54
CA SER A 4 -42.29 37.38 -44.08
C SER A 4 -41.25 36.79 -45.04
N MET A 5 -41.14 35.45 -45.12
CA MET A 5 -40.40 34.74 -46.17
C MET A 5 -41.24 34.68 -47.47
N ASP A 6 -40.63 34.69 -48.67
CA ASP A 6 -40.58 33.51 -49.56
C ASP A 6 -40.01 33.74 -50.99
N LEU A 7 -39.22 32.73 -51.42
CA LEU A 7 -39.16 31.99 -52.71
C LEU A 7 -39.16 32.72 -54.07
N ASN A 8 -38.10 32.49 -54.89
CA ASN A 8 -38.13 31.56 -56.05
C ASN A 8 -36.97 31.74 -57.07
N ALA A 9 -36.27 30.62 -57.33
CA ALA A 9 -35.76 30.04 -58.60
C ALA A 9 -34.86 30.79 -59.63
N SER A 10 -33.77 30.11 -60.01
CA SER A 10 -32.76 30.36 -61.08
C SER A 10 -33.27 30.17 -62.52
N PRO A 11 -32.49 30.52 -63.59
CA PRO A 11 -31.57 29.55 -64.22
C PRO A 11 -30.28 30.13 -64.91
N LEU A 12 -29.29 29.24 -65.15
CA LEU A 12 -28.16 29.38 -66.13
C LEU A 12 -28.67 29.10 -67.56
N PRO A 13 -28.01 29.50 -68.68
CA PRO A 13 -26.94 28.66 -69.29
C PRO A 13 -25.89 29.31 -70.26
N GLU A 14 -24.86 28.49 -70.58
CA GLU A 14 -24.13 28.25 -71.87
C GLU A 14 -23.19 29.34 -72.44
N ASP A 15 -21.86 29.13 -72.60
CA ASP A 15 -21.02 28.21 -73.43
C ASP A 15 -20.65 28.79 -74.81
N ASP A 16 -19.34 28.83 -75.13
CA ASP A 16 -18.68 28.89 -76.46
C ASP A 16 -17.14 29.00 -76.22
N GLU A 17 -16.39 27.89 -76.20
CA GLU A 17 -15.61 27.30 -77.32
C GLU A 17 -14.34 28.08 -77.76
N GLU A 18 -13.14 27.54 -77.46
CA GLU A 18 -12.15 27.14 -78.48
C GLU A 18 -10.95 26.36 -77.86
N ILE A 19 -10.65 25.21 -78.47
CA ILE A 19 -9.66 24.18 -78.12
C ILE A 19 -8.53 24.16 -79.18
N TYR A 20 -7.30 23.75 -78.80
CA TYR A 20 -6.39 22.78 -79.45
C TYR A 20 -4.92 23.06 -79.07
N GLU A 21 -4.37 22.32 -78.08
CA GLU A 21 -3.40 21.19 -78.23
C GLU A 21 -1.93 21.64 -78.44
N ARG A 22 -0.88 21.08 -77.84
CA ARG A 22 -0.68 19.90 -76.98
C ARG A 22 0.79 19.88 -76.55
N HIS A 23 1.11 19.81 -75.26
CA HIS A 23 2.38 19.23 -74.79
C HIS A 23 2.07 18.31 -73.60
N ILE A 24 2.19 17.01 -73.85
CA ILE A 24 2.04 15.92 -72.88
C ILE A 24 3.33 15.86 -72.05
N GLU A 25 3.25 15.99 -70.74
CA GLU A 25 4.24 15.41 -69.82
C GLU A 25 3.53 14.76 -68.62
N HIS A 26 4.03 13.57 -68.31
CA HIS A 26 3.45 12.55 -67.44
C HIS A 26 3.23 13.00 -65.99
N TYR A 27 2.03 12.74 -65.47
CA TYR A 27 1.73 12.74 -64.04
C TYR A 27 2.50 11.59 -63.36
N SER A 28 3.34 11.91 -62.38
CA SER A 28 3.94 10.96 -61.45
C SER A 28 3.53 11.36 -60.04
N VAL A 29 2.64 10.58 -59.42
CA VAL A 29 2.22 10.74 -58.01
C VAL A 29 3.44 10.45 -57.11
N PRO A 30 3.76 11.27 -56.09
CA PRO A 30 4.77 10.91 -55.10
C PRO A 30 4.27 9.74 -54.26
N GLU A 31 4.98 8.61 -54.28
CA GLU A 31 4.75 7.52 -53.33
C GLU A 31 4.99 8.03 -51.89
N GLU A 32 3.97 7.93 -51.04
CA GLU A 32 4.14 8.05 -49.59
C GLU A 32 5.00 6.89 -49.10
N HIS A 33 6.25 7.18 -48.76
CA HIS A 33 7.13 6.21 -48.10
C HIS A 33 6.63 5.95 -46.67
N VAL A 34 5.76 4.97 -46.51
CA VAL A 34 5.31 4.49 -45.20
C VAL A 34 6.45 3.69 -44.56
N GLU A 35 7.16 4.32 -43.61
CA GLU A 35 8.18 3.63 -42.82
C GLU A 35 7.52 2.58 -41.90
N SER A 36 8.03 1.35 -41.97
CA SER A 36 7.60 0.27 -41.08
C SER A 36 7.94 0.61 -39.63
N ALA A 37 7.11 0.17 -38.69
CA ALA A 37 7.36 0.28 -37.25
C ALA A 37 8.74 -0.29 -36.83
N VAL A 38 9.26 -1.25 -37.60
CA VAL A 38 10.59 -1.84 -37.41
C VAL A 38 11.71 -0.85 -37.80
N GLU A 39 11.55 -0.11 -38.89
CA GLU A 39 12.48 0.94 -39.34
C GLU A 39 12.57 2.06 -38.30
N ILE A 40 11.40 2.50 -37.80
CA ILE A 40 11.27 3.55 -36.79
C ILE A 40 11.96 3.10 -35.49
N SER A 41 11.71 1.87 -35.05
CA SER A 41 12.35 1.30 -33.86
C SER A 41 13.87 1.20 -33.99
N ARG A 42 14.36 0.82 -35.18
CA ARG A 42 15.80 0.71 -35.45
C ARG A 42 16.47 2.09 -35.45
N ARG A 43 15.84 3.10 -36.04
CA ARG A 43 16.31 4.49 -36.04
C ARG A 43 16.37 5.06 -34.62
N GLU A 44 15.31 4.91 -33.83
CA GLU A 44 15.30 5.36 -32.43
C GLU A 44 16.40 4.69 -31.59
N ARG A 45 16.63 3.38 -31.81
CA ARG A 45 17.67 2.64 -31.09
C ARG A 45 19.08 3.13 -31.43
N GLU A 46 19.33 3.48 -32.70
CA GLU A 46 20.61 4.06 -33.12
C GLU A 46 20.82 5.48 -32.61
N GLU A 47 19.76 6.29 -32.54
CA GLU A 47 19.81 7.64 -31.97
C GLU A 47 20.10 7.62 -30.47
N ARG A 48 19.46 6.72 -29.71
CA ARG A 48 19.77 6.51 -28.28
C ARG A 48 21.23 6.08 -28.09
N ARG A 49 21.75 5.22 -28.97
CA ARG A 49 23.15 4.75 -28.92
C ARG A 49 24.15 5.86 -29.29
N LYS A 50 23.80 6.78 -30.19
CA LYS A 50 24.59 7.97 -30.52
C LYS A 50 24.58 8.99 -29.38
N LYS A 51 23.44 9.20 -28.73
CA LYS A 51 23.31 10.12 -27.58
C LYS A 51 24.17 9.64 -26.41
N LEU A 52 24.17 8.32 -26.14
CA LEU A 52 25.04 7.70 -25.13
C LEU A 52 26.55 7.81 -25.43
N LYS A 53 26.94 7.89 -26.71
CA LYS A 53 28.33 8.10 -27.13
C LYS A 53 28.76 9.57 -27.01
N ARG A 54 27.81 10.51 -27.02
CA ARG A 54 28.08 11.96 -26.93
C ARG A 54 28.31 12.43 -25.49
N ASP A 55 27.76 11.71 -24.51
CA ASP A 55 27.81 12.07 -23.09
C ASP A 55 28.99 11.44 -22.31
N ARG A 56 30.08 11.08 -22.99
CA ARG A 56 31.34 10.69 -22.32
C ARG A 56 32.34 11.85 -22.36
N PRO A 57 32.75 12.42 -21.20
CA PRO A 57 33.89 13.33 -21.18
C PRO A 57 35.19 12.53 -21.35
N ASP A 58 36.01 12.97 -22.32
CA ASP A 58 37.39 12.52 -22.57
C ASP A 58 38.30 12.90 -21.39
N ASP A 59 39.11 11.94 -20.93
CA ASP A 59 40.12 12.08 -19.88
C ASP A 59 41.51 12.10 -20.51
N HIS A 60 42.32 13.16 -20.31
CA HIS A 60 43.78 13.16 -20.53
C HIS A 60 44.51 13.99 -19.43
N PRO A 61 45.76 13.65 -19.05
CA PRO A 61 46.15 13.52 -17.65
C PRO A 61 47.08 14.64 -17.14
N VAL A 62 46.99 14.96 -15.84
CA VAL A 62 48.07 15.66 -15.12
C VAL A 62 48.36 14.94 -13.81
N HIS A 63 49.61 14.52 -13.66
CA HIS A 63 50.14 13.65 -12.62
C HIS A 63 50.74 14.47 -11.47
N VAL A 64 50.19 14.38 -10.24
CA VAL A 64 50.96 14.58 -8.97
C VAL A 64 50.38 13.73 -7.82
N SER A 65 51.03 12.58 -7.58
CA SER A 65 51.48 11.96 -6.32
C SER A 65 50.57 11.68 -5.09
N GLN A 66 50.32 10.35 -4.88
CA GLN A 66 50.25 9.53 -3.63
C GLN A 66 49.09 9.66 -2.59
N PRO A 67 48.78 8.58 -1.80
CA PRO A 67 48.79 7.14 -2.07
C PRO A 67 47.43 6.46 -1.79
N GLN A 68 47.12 5.40 -2.55
CA GLN A 68 45.92 4.57 -2.44
C GLN A 68 46.09 3.46 -1.39
N VAL A 69 45.15 3.32 -0.43
CA VAL A 69 44.63 2.01 0.00
C VAL A 69 43.18 2.13 0.52
N LEU A 70 42.29 1.34 -0.09
CA LEU A 70 40.98 0.87 0.40
C LEU A 70 39.74 1.79 0.30
N ASP A 71 39.26 2.07 -0.92
CA ASP A 71 37.81 2.26 -1.11
C ASP A 71 37.37 1.98 -2.56
N HIS A 72 37.07 0.71 -2.88
CA HIS A 72 36.64 0.30 -4.21
C HIS A 72 35.58 -0.82 -4.20
N PHE A 73 34.56 -0.71 -3.33
CA PHE A 73 33.39 -1.60 -3.38
C PHE A 73 32.02 -0.97 -3.08
N TYR A 74 31.85 0.36 -3.21
CA TYR A 74 30.56 1.00 -2.92
C TYR A 74 30.08 2.03 -3.95
N GLN A 75 30.14 1.73 -5.24
CA GLN A 75 29.40 2.53 -6.23
C GLN A 75 28.72 1.65 -7.28
N ASN A 76 27.63 1.00 -6.87
CA ASN A 76 26.50 0.71 -7.77
C ASN A 76 25.28 0.26 -6.96
N ARG A 77 24.63 1.21 -6.29
CA ARG A 77 23.22 1.05 -5.92
C ARG A 77 22.48 2.27 -6.42
N ASN A 78 21.79 2.10 -7.55
CA ASN A 78 20.73 3.03 -7.94
C ASN A 78 19.78 3.19 -6.74
N PRO A 79 19.52 4.41 -6.25
CA PRO A 79 18.48 4.62 -5.27
C PRO A 79 17.15 4.21 -5.91
N LYS A 80 16.50 3.18 -5.37
CA LYS A 80 15.17 2.76 -5.80
C LYS A 80 14.23 3.96 -5.61
N PHE A 81 13.76 4.57 -6.70
CA PHE A 81 12.65 5.52 -6.64
C PHE A 81 11.41 4.73 -6.21
N TYR A 82 11.07 4.80 -4.92
CA TYR A 82 9.80 4.29 -4.45
C TYR A 82 8.70 5.17 -5.02
N ASP A 83 7.90 4.61 -5.93
CA ASP A 83 6.69 5.25 -6.40
C ASP A 83 5.74 5.43 -5.21
N LYS A 84 5.66 6.67 -4.72
CA LYS A 84 4.85 7.05 -3.55
C LYS A 84 3.36 6.73 -3.76
N SER A 85 2.92 6.55 -5.01
CA SER A 85 1.52 6.32 -5.38
C SER A 85 1.15 4.86 -5.62
N ARG A 86 2.10 3.91 -5.57
CA ARG A 86 1.78 2.50 -5.78
C ARG A 86 0.96 1.92 -4.64
N LEU A 87 -0.18 1.35 -5.00
CA LEU A 87 -1.06 0.60 -4.09
C LEU A 87 -0.34 -0.63 -3.51
N PRO A 88 -0.57 -0.97 -2.23
CA PRO A 88 -0.08 -2.24 -1.69
C PRO A 88 -0.67 -3.42 -2.47
N PRO A 89 0.13 -4.44 -2.80
CA PRO A 89 -0.35 -5.67 -3.44
C PRO A 89 -1.56 -6.26 -2.68
N GLY A 90 -2.60 -6.64 -3.42
CA GLY A 90 -3.82 -7.24 -2.86
C GLY A 90 -4.71 -6.30 -2.03
N TRP A 91 -4.36 -5.02 -1.90
CA TRP A 91 -5.14 -4.08 -1.09
C TRP A 91 -6.53 -3.80 -1.66
N LEU A 92 -6.66 -3.76 -2.98
CA LEU A 92 -7.90 -3.36 -3.65
C LEU A 92 -9.06 -4.31 -3.35
N ASP A 93 -8.79 -5.61 -3.38
CA ASP A 93 -9.78 -6.66 -3.18
C ASP A 93 -9.81 -7.19 -1.74
N CYS A 94 -8.85 -6.78 -0.90
CA CYS A 94 -8.90 -7.03 0.53
C CYS A 94 -10.15 -6.37 1.15
N PRO A 95 -10.97 -7.10 1.93
CA PRO A 95 -12.13 -6.53 2.62
C PRO A 95 -11.75 -5.36 3.55
N SER A 96 -12.56 -4.32 3.63
CA SER A 96 -12.18 -3.07 4.32
C SER A 96 -11.97 -3.22 5.84
N ALA A 97 -12.95 -3.74 6.56
CA ALA A 97 -12.87 -3.95 8.01
C ALA A 97 -13.59 -5.24 8.42
N GLY A 98 -13.27 -5.75 9.61
CA GLY A 98 -14.00 -6.85 10.25
C GLY A 98 -15.09 -6.34 11.19
N GLN A 99 -15.73 -7.27 11.88
CA GLN A 99 -16.62 -6.99 13.00
C GLN A 99 -15.84 -6.54 14.23
N GLU A 100 -16.55 -5.90 15.16
CA GLU A 100 -15.95 -5.45 16.41
C GLU A 100 -15.63 -6.63 17.33
N ILE A 101 -14.46 -6.57 17.96
CA ILE A 101 -14.06 -7.47 19.04
C ILE A 101 -14.01 -6.62 20.29
N GLY A 102 -15.09 -6.65 21.08
CA GLY A 102 -15.31 -5.70 22.16
C GLY A 102 -15.45 -4.26 21.62
N CYS A 103 -14.42 -3.44 21.79
CA CYS A 103 -14.35 -2.08 21.23
C CYS A 103 -13.26 -1.92 20.15
N ILE A 104 -12.64 -3.02 19.69
CA ILE A 104 -11.59 -3.01 18.67
C ILE A 104 -12.20 -3.39 17.31
N ILE A 105 -11.85 -2.64 16.27
CA ILE A 105 -12.25 -2.88 14.89
C ILE A 105 -10.98 -3.20 14.08
N PRO A 106 -10.77 -4.45 13.64
CA PRO A 106 -9.68 -4.79 12.74
C PRO A 106 -9.99 -4.26 11.33
N SER A 107 -9.01 -3.60 10.72
CA SER A 107 -9.18 -2.94 9.41
C SER A 107 -7.94 -3.10 8.55
N LYS A 108 -8.11 -3.09 7.22
CA LYS A 108 -7.01 -2.77 6.29
C LYS A 108 -6.63 -1.30 6.41
N VAL A 109 -5.47 -0.92 5.89
CA VAL A 109 -5.00 0.47 5.93
C VAL A 109 -5.92 1.38 5.10
N PRO A 110 -6.42 2.51 5.64
CA PRO A 110 -7.05 3.52 4.82
C PRO A 110 -6.03 4.25 3.95
N LEU A 111 -6.38 4.56 2.70
CA LEU A 111 -5.50 5.29 1.78
C LEU A 111 -5.98 6.73 1.61
N GLY A 112 -5.03 7.66 1.67
CA GLY A 112 -5.25 9.09 1.51
C GLY A 112 -5.56 9.48 0.08
N GLU A 113 -5.89 10.76 -0.11
CA GLU A 113 -6.32 11.31 -1.39
C GLU A 113 -5.26 11.19 -2.50
N SER A 114 -3.98 11.06 -2.15
CA SER A 114 -2.87 10.82 -3.09
C SER A 114 -2.98 9.51 -3.87
N TYR A 115 -3.86 8.59 -3.46
CA TYR A 115 -4.11 7.32 -4.15
C TYR A 115 -5.40 7.33 -4.97
N ASN A 116 -6.16 8.43 -5.00
CA ASN A 116 -7.48 8.49 -5.62
C ASN A 116 -7.49 8.17 -7.11
N ASP A 117 -6.40 8.48 -7.83
CA ASP A 117 -6.26 8.22 -9.27
C ASP A 117 -5.94 6.75 -9.56
N CYS A 118 -5.38 6.04 -8.58
CA CYS A 118 -5.07 4.61 -8.67
C CYS A 118 -6.23 3.72 -8.18
N ILE A 119 -7.26 4.31 -7.57
CA ILE A 119 -8.38 3.55 -6.96
C ILE A 119 -9.67 3.86 -7.72
N PRO A 120 -10.32 2.84 -8.31
CA PRO A 120 -11.61 3.00 -8.96
C PRO A 120 -12.65 3.66 -8.03
N PRO A 121 -13.54 4.52 -8.58
CA PRO A 121 -14.69 5.03 -7.84
C PRO A 121 -15.47 3.88 -7.18
N GLY A 122 -15.93 4.09 -5.94
CA GLY A 122 -16.63 3.07 -5.15
C GLY A 122 -15.71 2.12 -4.36
N LYS A 123 -14.44 1.94 -4.75
CA LYS A 123 -13.46 1.13 -3.98
C LYS A 123 -12.56 1.97 -3.04
N ARG A 124 -12.73 3.29 -3.04
CA ARG A 124 -11.98 4.20 -2.15
C ARG A 124 -12.22 3.85 -0.68
N TYR A 125 -11.17 3.90 0.12
CA TYR A 125 -11.23 3.62 1.56
C TYR A 125 -10.30 4.56 2.32
N SER A 126 -10.69 5.84 2.38
CA SER A 126 -10.02 6.91 3.14
C SER A 126 -10.57 7.01 4.57
N PHE A 127 -9.87 7.73 5.46
CA PHE A 127 -10.39 7.95 6.82
C PHE A 127 -11.75 8.66 6.85
N LYS A 128 -12.04 9.56 5.90
CA LYS A 128 -13.38 10.15 5.76
C LYS A 128 -14.44 9.06 5.57
N GLN A 129 -14.17 8.07 4.72
CA GLN A 129 -15.08 6.96 4.48
C GLN A 129 -15.14 5.98 5.66
N VAL A 130 -13.99 5.65 6.28
CA VAL A 130 -13.93 4.78 7.45
C VAL A 130 -14.77 5.35 8.59
N ILE A 131 -14.57 6.63 8.91
CA ILE A 131 -15.29 7.31 10.00
C ILE A 131 -16.78 7.35 9.72
N HIS A 132 -17.18 7.67 8.48
CA HIS A 132 -18.58 7.65 8.08
C HIS A 132 -19.20 6.26 8.21
N GLN A 133 -18.54 5.23 7.67
CA GLN A 133 -19.02 3.84 7.73
C GLN A 133 -19.18 3.35 9.18
N GLN A 134 -18.22 3.64 10.06
CA GLN A 134 -18.34 3.26 11.47
C GLN A 134 -19.46 4.03 12.18
N ARG A 135 -19.65 5.32 11.88
CA ARG A 135 -20.78 6.10 12.42
C ARG A 135 -22.14 5.53 12.02
N VAL A 136 -22.29 5.09 10.78
CA VAL A 136 -23.53 4.43 10.31
C VAL A 136 -23.83 3.16 11.11
N LEU A 137 -22.79 2.45 11.55
CA LEU A 137 -22.92 1.28 12.43
C LEU A 137 -23.11 1.64 13.92
N GLY A 138 -23.28 2.93 14.26
CA GLY A 138 -23.39 3.40 15.64
C GLY A 138 -22.06 3.43 16.39
N ARG A 139 -20.93 3.30 15.70
CA ARG A 139 -19.58 3.20 16.28
C ARG A 139 -18.82 4.52 16.12
N LYS A 140 -18.57 5.20 17.24
CA LYS A 140 -17.72 6.41 17.25
C LYS A 140 -16.26 6.04 17.50
N LEU A 141 -15.38 6.25 16.52
CA LEU A 141 -13.94 6.05 16.69
C LEU A 141 -13.36 7.08 17.67
N GLY A 142 -12.40 6.66 18.48
CA GLY A 142 -11.62 7.54 19.35
C GLY A 142 -10.12 7.27 19.38
N LEU A 143 -9.69 6.11 18.87
CA LEU A 143 -8.28 5.75 18.72
C LEU A 143 -8.07 5.01 17.40
N VAL A 144 -6.97 5.31 16.73
CA VAL A 144 -6.41 4.52 15.61
C VAL A 144 -5.04 4.04 16.03
N ILE A 145 -4.81 2.73 15.94
CA ILE A 145 -3.50 2.11 16.11
C ILE A 145 -3.02 1.62 14.74
N ASP A 146 -1.93 2.22 14.27
CA ASP A 146 -1.27 1.96 13.01
C ASP A 146 -0.05 1.07 13.20
N LEU A 147 -0.11 -0.15 12.67
CA LEU A 147 0.93 -1.17 12.76
C LEU A 147 1.84 -1.24 11.52
N THR A 148 1.66 -0.33 10.56
CA THR A 148 2.48 -0.29 9.33
C THR A 148 3.86 0.28 9.62
N ASN A 149 4.87 -0.13 8.84
CA ASN A 149 6.24 0.39 8.94
C ASN A 149 6.52 1.52 7.93
N THR A 150 5.47 2.24 7.51
CA THR A 150 5.58 3.36 6.57
C THR A 150 4.61 4.48 6.96
N SER A 151 4.88 5.71 6.54
CA SER A 151 3.98 6.87 6.70
C SER A 151 3.33 7.30 5.38
N ARG A 152 3.54 6.56 4.28
CA ARG A 152 3.10 6.99 2.94
C ARG A 152 1.58 6.93 2.71
N TYR A 153 0.87 6.11 3.48
CA TYR A 153 -0.52 5.74 3.17
C TYR A 153 -1.52 6.86 3.36
N TYR A 154 -1.36 7.67 4.40
CA TYR A 154 -2.32 8.72 4.75
C TYR A 154 -1.71 9.75 5.69
N GLN A 155 -2.34 10.91 5.76
CA GLN A 155 -2.05 11.93 6.76
C GLN A 155 -2.98 11.83 7.95
N THR A 156 -2.48 12.13 9.15
CA THR A 156 -3.25 12.05 10.41
C THR A 156 -4.12 13.28 10.68
N THR A 157 -4.11 14.27 9.78
CA THR A 157 -4.85 15.54 9.92
C THR A 157 -6.36 15.32 10.03
N ASP A 158 -6.93 14.42 9.24
CA ASP A 158 -8.36 14.11 9.28
C ASP A 158 -8.78 13.44 10.60
N LEU A 159 -7.90 12.59 11.17
CA LEU A 159 -8.11 12.00 12.50
C LEU A 159 -8.12 13.05 13.60
N LYS A 160 -7.17 14.00 13.55
CA LYS A 160 -7.06 15.08 14.54
C LYS A 160 -8.29 15.99 14.52
N LYS A 161 -8.79 16.35 13.34
CA LYS A 161 -10.03 17.15 13.18
C LYS A 161 -11.24 16.48 13.82
N GLU A 162 -11.28 15.15 13.79
CA GLU A 162 -12.36 14.34 14.35
C GLU A 162 -12.15 13.99 15.84
N GLY A 163 -11.08 14.50 16.46
CA GLY A 163 -10.74 14.23 17.85
C GLY A 163 -10.35 12.78 18.12
N ILE A 164 -9.80 12.10 17.11
CA ILE A 164 -9.37 10.70 17.17
C ILE A 164 -7.86 10.67 17.43
N LYS A 165 -7.44 10.00 18.52
CA LYS A 165 -6.02 9.79 18.82
C LYS A 165 -5.42 8.86 17.77
N HIS A 166 -4.22 9.15 17.28
CA HIS A 166 -3.46 8.24 16.41
C HIS A 166 -2.20 7.79 17.15
N VAL A 167 -1.93 6.49 17.11
CA VAL A 167 -0.74 5.86 17.68
C VAL A 167 -0.12 4.97 16.61
N LYS A 168 1.17 5.16 16.33
CA LYS A 168 1.93 4.33 15.40
C LYS A 168 2.85 3.39 16.17
N ILE A 169 2.68 2.08 15.97
CA ILE A 169 3.55 1.02 16.52
C ILE A 169 4.23 0.36 15.33
N GLN A 170 5.43 0.84 15.01
CA GLN A 170 6.17 0.39 13.82
C GLN A 170 6.65 -1.05 14.01
N CYS A 171 5.94 -2.00 13.41
CA CYS A 171 6.35 -3.40 13.42
C CYS A 171 7.42 -3.60 12.34
N ARG A 172 8.66 -3.89 12.76
CA ARG A 172 9.81 -4.13 11.86
C ARG A 172 9.54 -5.25 10.83
N GLY A 173 10.15 -5.14 9.65
CA GLY A 173 9.86 -5.95 8.46
C GLY A 173 10.51 -7.34 8.39
N ARG A 174 10.01 -8.11 7.40
CA ARG A 174 10.29 -9.51 6.95
C ARG A 174 9.87 -10.64 7.90
N ASP A 175 8.79 -11.33 7.52
CA ASP A 175 8.31 -12.64 8.00
C ASP A 175 8.56 -12.96 9.49
N ALA A 176 8.45 -11.92 10.30
CA ALA A 176 8.60 -11.97 11.73
C ALA A 176 7.33 -11.41 12.36
N VAL A 177 6.95 -12.03 13.46
CA VAL A 177 5.88 -11.51 14.32
C VAL A 177 6.33 -10.23 15.02
N PRO A 178 5.40 -9.34 15.40
CA PRO A 178 5.71 -8.20 16.23
C PRO A 178 6.47 -8.59 17.50
N ASP A 179 7.49 -7.80 17.87
CA ASP A 179 8.28 -8.05 19.08
C ASP A 179 7.48 -7.79 20.37
N ASN A 180 7.99 -8.34 21.49
CA ASN A 180 7.34 -8.21 22.80
C ASN A 180 7.14 -6.76 23.23
N MET A 181 8.03 -5.85 22.85
CA MET A 181 7.89 -4.43 23.17
C MET A 181 6.68 -3.83 22.46
N SER A 182 6.55 -4.08 21.16
CA SER A 182 5.45 -3.64 20.32
C SER A 182 4.12 -4.20 20.81
N VAL A 183 4.09 -5.49 21.19
CA VAL A 183 2.92 -6.13 21.80
C VAL A 183 2.55 -5.46 23.13
N ASN A 184 3.52 -5.23 24.01
CA ASN A 184 3.28 -4.58 25.30
C ASN A 184 2.74 -3.15 25.12
N THR A 185 3.31 -2.37 24.18
CA THR A 185 2.81 -1.04 23.84
C THR A 185 1.38 -1.10 23.31
N PHE A 186 1.06 -2.05 22.42
CA PHE A 186 -0.29 -2.24 21.90
C PHE A 186 -1.29 -2.51 23.03
N VAL A 187 -1.00 -3.51 23.88
CA VAL A 187 -1.86 -3.90 25.01
C VAL A 187 -2.04 -2.72 25.97
N TYR A 188 -0.97 -1.98 26.27
CA TYR A 188 -1.03 -0.79 27.11
C TYR A 188 -1.94 0.29 26.52
N GLU A 189 -1.76 0.65 25.25
CA GLU A 189 -2.54 1.71 24.60
C GLU A 189 -4.03 1.35 24.51
N VAL A 190 -4.35 0.10 24.19
CA VAL A 190 -5.73 -0.40 24.20
C VAL A 190 -6.32 -0.31 25.61
N SER A 191 -5.65 -0.89 26.61
CA SER A 191 -6.15 -0.91 27.99
C SER A 191 -6.31 0.49 28.56
N GLN A 192 -5.33 1.38 28.38
CA GLN A 192 -5.42 2.76 28.85
C GLN A 192 -6.52 3.54 28.16
N PHE A 193 -6.70 3.35 26.86
CA PHE A 193 -7.78 4.00 26.13
C PHE A 193 -9.13 3.57 26.68
N LEU A 194 -9.37 2.27 26.85
CA LEU A 194 -10.62 1.71 27.38
C LEU A 194 -10.89 2.14 28.83
N LEU A 195 -9.89 2.10 29.71
CA LEU A 195 -10.01 2.51 31.11
C LEU A 195 -10.36 4.00 31.29
N ARG A 196 -9.88 4.87 30.40
CA ARG A 196 -10.09 6.33 30.50
C ARG A 196 -11.34 6.82 29.77
N GLN A 197 -12.10 5.95 29.10
CA GLN A 197 -13.26 6.39 28.35
C GLN A 197 -14.38 6.88 29.26
N LYS A 198 -14.88 8.08 29.00
CA LYS A 198 -16.12 8.61 29.61
C LYS A 198 -17.39 8.13 28.90
N SER A 199 -17.25 7.74 27.63
CA SER A 199 -18.33 7.23 26.78
C SER A 199 -17.77 6.23 25.79
N LYS A 200 -18.59 5.23 25.41
CA LYS A 200 -18.17 4.12 24.54
C LYS A 200 -17.64 4.65 23.20
N LYS A 201 -16.35 4.44 22.96
CA LYS A 201 -15.65 4.74 21.72
C LYS A 201 -14.83 3.53 21.27
N TYR A 202 -14.62 3.46 19.97
CA TYR A 202 -13.99 2.33 19.32
C TYR A 202 -12.55 2.63 18.92
N ILE A 203 -11.75 1.56 18.85
CA ILE A 203 -10.35 1.55 18.43
C ILE A 203 -10.29 0.92 17.05
N LEU A 204 -9.81 1.65 16.05
CA LEU A 204 -9.49 1.06 14.75
C LEU A 204 -8.04 0.54 14.82
N VAL A 205 -7.82 -0.74 14.53
CA VAL A 205 -6.47 -1.32 14.48
C VAL A 205 -6.20 -1.79 13.07
N HIS A 206 -5.11 -1.33 12.46
CA HIS A 206 -4.77 -1.74 11.10
C HIS A 206 -3.27 -2.01 10.95
N CYS A 207 -2.94 -3.02 10.14
CA CYS A 207 -1.70 -3.06 9.38
C CYS A 207 -2.04 -2.73 7.91
N THR A 208 -1.31 -3.26 6.94
CA THR A 208 -1.62 -3.04 5.51
C THR A 208 -2.93 -3.71 5.12
N HIS A 209 -3.11 -5.00 5.43
CA HIS A 209 -4.33 -5.75 5.09
C HIS A 209 -5.25 -6.04 6.28
N GLY A 210 -4.79 -5.82 7.51
CA GLY A 210 -5.61 -6.00 8.71
C GLY A 210 -5.85 -7.45 9.13
N HIS A 211 -4.89 -8.36 8.87
CA HIS A 211 -5.02 -9.80 9.16
C HIS A 211 -3.91 -10.30 10.11
N ASN A 212 -2.68 -10.53 9.63
CA ASN A 212 -1.64 -11.20 10.44
C ASN A 212 -1.15 -10.36 11.63
N ARG A 213 -0.49 -9.21 11.40
CA ARG A 213 -0.03 -8.32 12.49
C ARG A 213 -1.17 -7.81 13.36
N THR A 214 -2.29 -7.41 12.74
CA THR A 214 -3.49 -6.98 13.46
C THR A 214 -4.04 -8.08 14.35
N GLY A 215 -4.21 -9.28 13.82
CA GLY A 215 -4.71 -10.43 14.57
C GLY A 215 -3.78 -10.82 15.70
N TYR A 216 -2.47 -10.86 15.46
CA TYR A 216 -1.46 -11.15 16.47
C TYR A 216 -1.55 -10.21 17.68
N MET A 217 -1.61 -8.90 17.41
CA MET A 217 -1.75 -7.88 18.45
C MET A 217 -3.06 -8.04 19.22
N ILE A 218 -4.17 -8.27 18.51
CA ILE A 218 -5.49 -8.44 19.13
C ILE A 218 -5.55 -9.72 19.97
N VAL A 219 -5.02 -10.84 19.48
CA VAL A 219 -4.97 -12.10 20.23
C VAL A 219 -4.17 -11.93 21.53
N HIS A 220 -2.99 -11.29 21.47
CA HIS A 220 -2.23 -10.97 22.69
C HIS A 220 -3.01 -10.12 23.68
N TYR A 221 -3.78 -9.14 23.20
CA TYR A 221 -4.65 -8.34 24.05
C TYR A 221 -5.77 -9.19 24.68
N LEU A 222 -6.44 -10.04 23.90
CA LEU A 222 -7.52 -10.91 24.40
C LEU A 222 -6.99 -11.86 25.49
N MET A 223 -5.89 -12.56 25.23
CA MET A 223 -5.26 -13.49 26.17
C MET A 223 -4.81 -12.83 27.49
N ARG A 224 -4.52 -11.52 27.48
CA ARG A 224 -4.08 -10.76 28.66
C ARG A 224 -5.20 -10.02 29.37
N SER A 225 -6.38 -9.90 28.74
CA SER A 225 -7.53 -9.18 29.29
C SER A 225 -8.69 -10.10 29.68
N GLN A 226 -8.69 -11.34 29.19
CA GLN A 226 -9.75 -12.31 29.37
C GLN A 226 -9.13 -13.70 29.58
N SER A 227 -9.77 -14.51 30.42
CA SER A 227 -9.37 -15.90 30.63
C SER A 227 -9.85 -16.77 29.48
N MET A 228 -9.02 -16.96 28.46
CA MET A 228 -9.29 -17.85 27.31
C MET A 228 -8.00 -18.53 26.83
N SER A 229 -8.13 -19.62 26.07
CA SER A 229 -7.00 -20.29 25.43
C SER A 229 -6.57 -19.61 24.12
N VAL A 230 -5.35 -19.89 23.65
CA VAL A 230 -4.85 -19.37 22.36
C VAL A 230 -5.80 -19.75 21.21
N SER A 231 -6.32 -20.98 21.22
CA SER A 231 -7.27 -21.44 20.19
C SER A 231 -8.56 -20.63 20.19
N GLN A 232 -9.10 -20.29 21.36
CA GLN A 232 -10.31 -19.47 21.48
C GLN A 232 -10.07 -18.05 20.99
N ALA A 233 -8.94 -17.44 21.38
CA ALA A 233 -8.61 -16.08 20.95
C ALA A 233 -8.40 -15.99 19.43
N ILE A 234 -7.70 -16.95 18.82
CA ILE A 234 -7.52 -17.04 17.37
C ILE A 234 -8.88 -17.20 16.67
N LYS A 235 -9.75 -18.06 17.21
CA LYS A 235 -11.10 -18.28 16.66
C LYS A 235 -11.96 -17.00 16.72
N PHE A 236 -11.94 -16.27 17.83
CA PHE A 236 -12.64 -14.99 17.92
C PHE A 236 -12.17 -13.99 16.87
N PHE A 237 -10.86 -13.92 16.64
CA PHE A 237 -10.33 -13.05 15.59
C PHE A 237 -10.74 -13.52 14.18
N SER A 238 -10.70 -14.82 13.89
CA SER A 238 -11.08 -15.33 12.58
C SER A 238 -12.57 -15.15 12.26
N GLU A 239 -13.45 -15.27 13.25
CA GLU A 239 -14.87 -15.00 13.10
C GLU A 239 -15.15 -13.51 12.83
N ALA A 240 -14.48 -12.63 13.57
CA ALA A 240 -14.65 -11.19 13.40
C ALA A 240 -13.98 -10.66 12.12
N ARG A 241 -12.86 -11.25 11.69
CA ARG A 241 -12.09 -10.83 10.51
C ARG A 241 -11.69 -12.05 9.67
N PRO A 242 -12.61 -12.66 8.92
CA PRO A 242 -12.30 -13.85 8.13
C PRO A 242 -11.21 -13.61 7.08
N PRO A 243 -10.27 -14.56 6.89
CA PRO A 243 -10.19 -15.87 7.56
C PRO A 243 -9.40 -15.84 8.88
N GLY A 244 -9.02 -14.65 9.37
CA GLY A 244 -8.19 -14.45 10.55
C GLY A 244 -6.71 -14.32 10.19
N ILE A 245 -5.85 -14.85 11.07
CA ILE A 245 -4.41 -14.98 10.81
C ILE A 245 -4.22 -16.16 9.86
N TYR A 246 -3.61 -15.90 8.71
CA TYR A 246 -3.37 -16.93 7.67
C TYR A 246 -1.90 -17.29 7.50
N LYS A 247 -0.98 -16.53 8.11
CA LYS A 247 0.46 -16.84 8.15
C LYS A 247 0.75 -17.82 9.32
N PRO A 248 1.27 -19.04 9.07
CA PRO A 248 1.44 -20.06 10.11
C PRO A 248 2.43 -19.69 11.22
N ASP A 249 3.53 -19.01 10.87
CA ASP A 249 4.55 -18.48 11.79
C ASP A 249 3.94 -17.57 12.87
N TYR A 250 2.91 -16.81 12.52
CA TYR A 250 2.17 -15.99 13.48
C TYR A 250 1.38 -16.83 14.49
N VAL A 251 0.73 -17.89 14.01
CA VAL A 251 -0.05 -18.80 14.86
C VAL A 251 0.88 -19.60 15.77
N ASP A 252 1.98 -20.14 15.23
CA ASP A 252 2.96 -20.91 16.00
C ASP A 252 3.61 -20.05 17.09
N ALA A 253 3.99 -18.81 16.77
CA ALA A 253 4.53 -17.89 17.75
C ALA A 253 3.57 -17.58 18.90
N LEU A 254 2.25 -17.55 18.66
CA LEU A 254 1.25 -17.38 19.72
C LEU A 254 1.23 -18.59 20.67
N TYR A 255 1.17 -19.81 20.13
CA TYR A 255 1.22 -21.03 20.95
C TYR A 255 2.52 -21.15 21.75
N THR A 256 3.66 -20.87 21.10
CA THR A 256 4.96 -20.86 21.77
C THR A 256 5.02 -19.83 22.90
N PHE A 257 4.52 -18.61 22.68
CA PHE A 257 4.56 -17.55 23.68
C PHE A 257 3.74 -17.88 24.93
N TYR A 258 2.56 -18.47 24.75
CA TYR A 258 1.65 -18.83 25.84
C TYR A 258 1.89 -20.23 26.42
N HIS A 259 2.94 -20.93 25.95
CA HIS A 259 3.28 -22.29 26.37
C HIS A 259 2.12 -23.30 26.22
N GLU A 260 1.24 -23.08 25.25
CA GLU A 260 0.15 -23.98 24.90
C GLU A 260 0.59 -24.90 23.76
N ARG A 261 0.26 -26.20 23.85
CA ARG A 261 0.46 -27.12 22.73
C ARG A 261 -0.56 -26.80 21.64
N ARG A 262 -0.08 -26.49 20.43
CA ARG A 262 -0.95 -26.31 19.26
C ARG A 262 -1.76 -27.58 18.99
N PRO A 263 -3.10 -27.53 19.06
CA PRO A 263 -3.93 -28.68 18.73
C PRO A 263 -3.87 -28.98 17.23
N GLU A 264 -3.91 -30.27 16.84
CA GLU A 264 -3.88 -30.68 15.43
C GLU A 264 -5.05 -30.11 14.61
N MET A 265 -6.19 -29.89 15.26
CA MET A 265 -7.39 -29.28 14.67
C MET A 265 -7.20 -27.80 14.28
N VAL A 266 -6.15 -27.13 14.77
CA VAL A 266 -5.87 -25.73 14.45
C VAL A 266 -5.04 -25.67 13.17
N ILE A 267 -5.76 -25.67 12.05
CA ILE A 267 -5.19 -25.53 10.71
C ILE A 267 -5.24 -24.05 10.32
N CYS A 268 -4.12 -23.50 9.88
CA CYS A 268 -4.09 -22.13 9.34
C CYS A 268 -4.84 -22.11 8.00
N PRO A 269 -5.75 -21.15 7.79
CA PRO A 269 -6.43 -21.03 6.51
C PRO A 269 -5.41 -20.74 5.40
N PRO A 270 -5.68 -21.16 4.16
CA PRO A 270 -4.78 -20.83 3.05
C PRO A 270 -4.76 -19.30 2.84
N THR A 271 -3.65 -18.78 2.30
CA THR A 271 -3.52 -17.36 1.92
C THR A 271 -4.76 -16.93 1.13
N PRO A 272 -5.46 -15.83 1.46
CA PRO A 272 -6.68 -15.45 0.74
C PRO A 272 -6.46 -15.18 -0.75
N GLU A 273 -7.48 -15.44 -1.57
CA GLU A 273 -7.41 -15.25 -3.04
C GLU A 273 -7.05 -13.81 -3.43
N TRP A 274 -7.60 -12.80 -2.73
CA TRP A 274 -7.30 -11.39 -2.95
C TRP A 274 -5.84 -11.02 -2.69
N LYS A 275 -5.08 -11.83 -1.95
CA LYS A 275 -3.64 -11.67 -1.76
C LYS A 275 -2.87 -12.43 -2.85
N ARG A 276 -3.28 -13.67 -3.14
CA ARG A 276 -2.62 -14.51 -4.17
C ARG A 276 -2.65 -13.90 -5.57
N SER A 277 -3.74 -13.22 -5.94
CA SER A 277 -3.87 -12.56 -7.24
C SER A 277 -2.82 -11.47 -7.47
N SER A 278 -2.18 -10.99 -6.39
CA SER A 278 -1.09 -10.01 -6.46
C SER A 278 0.31 -10.61 -6.37
N ASP A 279 0.42 -11.91 -6.11
CA ASP A 279 1.69 -12.61 -5.93
C ASP A 279 2.28 -13.11 -7.26
N LEU A 280 1.51 -13.11 -8.36
CA LEU A 280 1.99 -13.54 -9.67
C LEU A 280 2.32 -12.30 -10.52
N ASP A 281 3.56 -12.19 -10.97
CA ASP A 281 3.93 -11.21 -11.99
C ASP A 281 3.42 -11.64 -13.39
N LEU A 282 3.59 -10.78 -14.40
CA LEU A 282 3.19 -11.07 -15.79
C LEU A 282 3.93 -12.28 -16.40
N ASN A 283 4.95 -12.81 -15.70
CA ASN A 283 5.73 -13.96 -16.08
C ASN A 283 5.40 -15.20 -15.22
N GLY A 284 4.49 -15.09 -14.25
CA GLY A 284 4.09 -16.17 -13.34
C GLY A 284 5.02 -16.38 -12.13
N GLU A 285 5.95 -15.46 -11.86
CA GLU A 285 6.89 -15.53 -10.74
C GLU A 285 6.33 -14.87 -9.48
N ALA A 286 6.74 -15.39 -8.32
CA ALA A 286 6.32 -14.90 -7.01
C ALA A 286 6.90 -13.50 -6.73
N VAL A 287 6.05 -12.48 -6.57
CA VAL A 287 6.48 -11.14 -6.16
C VAL A 287 6.86 -11.15 -4.67
N PRO A 288 8.03 -10.62 -4.27
CA PRO A 288 8.38 -10.49 -2.85
C PRO A 288 7.35 -9.64 -2.09
N ASP A 289 7.00 -10.07 -0.87
CA ASP A 289 6.12 -9.37 0.08
C ASP A 289 6.78 -8.04 0.56
N ASP A 290 6.86 -7.03 -0.30
CA ASP A 290 7.44 -5.71 -0.04
C ASP A 290 6.46 -4.77 0.70
N ASP A 291 5.59 -5.32 1.56
CA ASP A 291 4.36 -4.65 1.98
C ASP A 291 4.56 -3.33 2.76
N ASP A 292 5.73 -3.06 3.38
CA ASP A 292 5.87 -1.90 4.28
C ASP A 292 7.30 -1.36 4.52
N ASP A 293 8.34 -1.76 3.76
CA ASP A 293 9.72 -1.36 4.08
C ASP A 293 10.15 -0.05 3.40
N ASP A 294 10.19 1.05 4.18
CA ASP A 294 10.75 2.35 3.76
C ASP A 294 12.29 2.42 3.91
N GLY A 295 12.97 1.29 4.16
CA GLY A 295 14.43 1.21 4.13
C GLY A 295 15.14 1.92 5.29
N SER A 296 14.59 1.86 6.50
CA SER A 296 15.21 2.49 7.69
C SER A 296 16.58 1.86 8.02
N PRO A 297 17.64 2.67 8.26
CA PRO A 297 18.94 2.15 8.65
C PRO A 297 18.89 1.51 10.05
N ILE A 298 19.68 0.44 10.22
CA ILE A 298 19.79 -0.37 11.44
C ILE A 298 20.17 0.53 12.62
N ALA A 299 19.25 0.74 13.56
CA ALA A 299 19.53 1.44 14.81
C ALA A 299 20.08 0.47 15.87
N LEU A 300 21.24 0.83 16.43
CA LEU A 300 21.95 0.13 17.51
C LEU A 300 21.11 0.03 18.80
N PRO A 301 21.36 -0.98 19.67
CA PRO A 301 20.51 -1.25 20.81
C PRO A 301 20.65 -0.17 21.90
N VAL A 302 19.51 0.38 22.33
CA VAL A 302 19.43 1.33 23.45
C VAL A 302 19.30 0.57 24.77
N GLN A 303 20.11 0.96 25.75
CA GLN A 303 20.20 0.38 27.09
C GLN A 303 18.90 0.51 27.91
N ASN A 304 18.67 -0.53 28.72
CA ASN A 304 17.56 -0.73 29.63
C ASN A 304 17.33 0.42 30.62
N SER A 305 16.06 0.79 30.83
CA SER A 305 15.61 1.48 32.04
C SER A 305 14.48 0.70 32.73
N LEU A 306 14.77 0.22 33.93
CA LEU A 306 13.94 -0.59 34.82
C LEU A 306 12.74 0.18 35.40
N GLN A 307 11.74 0.49 34.59
CA GLN A 307 10.49 1.09 35.10
C GLN A 307 9.22 0.27 34.83
N TYR A 308 9.34 -0.85 34.12
CA TYR A 308 8.18 -1.67 33.73
C TYR A 308 7.94 -2.92 34.60
N LEU A 309 8.86 -3.25 35.52
CA LEU A 309 8.77 -4.48 36.32
C LEU A 309 7.77 -4.41 37.48
N LEU A 310 7.28 -3.22 37.84
CA LEU A 310 6.37 -3.04 38.98
C LEU A 310 4.88 -3.21 38.65
N PHE A 311 4.49 -3.27 37.37
CA PHE A 311 3.07 -3.30 36.98
C PHE A 311 2.48 -4.68 36.70
N LEU A 312 3.30 -5.74 36.66
CA LEU A 312 2.83 -7.12 36.49
C LEU A 312 2.15 -7.70 37.74
N ILE A 313 2.25 -7.03 38.90
CA ILE A 313 1.70 -7.52 40.17
C ILE A 313 0.22 -7.11 40.37
N PHE A 314 -0.30 -6.12 39.65
CA PHE A 314 -1.64 -5.58 39.92
C PHE A 314 -2.82 -6.25 39.20
N PHE A 315 -2.59 -7.26 38.35
CA PHE A 315 -3.68 -7.93 37.60
C PHE A 315 -4.06 -9.32 38.14
N VAL A 316 -3.48 -9.79 39.25
CA VAL A 316 -3.80 -11.09 39.85
C VAL A 316 -4.78 -11.01 41.04
N TYR A 317 -5.12 -9.81 41.51
CA TYR A 317 -6.14 -9.66 42.55
C TYR A 317 -7.09 -8.53 42.19
N TYR A 318 -8.17 -8.85 41.50
CA TYR A 318 -9.56 -8.44 41.80
C TYR A 318 -10.54 -9.22 40.91
#